data_AF-A0A6I9P7D0-F1
#
_entry.id   AF-A0A6I9P7D0-F1
#
_cell.length_a   1.000
_cell.length_b   1.000
_cell.length_c   1.000
_cell.angle_alpha   90.00
_cell.angle_beta   90.00
_cell.angle_gamma   90.00
#
_symmetry.space_group_name_H-M   'P 1'
#
loop_
_entity.id
_entity.type
_entity.pdbx_description
1 polymer ?
#
loop_
_entity_poly.entity_id
_entity_poly.type
_entity_poly.pdbx_seq_one_letter_code
_entity_poly.pdbx_strand_id
1 'polypeptide(L)'
;MDWHRVQVKGILANGLVSVFELDYGKHELVRSTFLRPLIEEFRQLPFQAITAQLAGTTQRQWSEEASMLFRNHVEDRALVAQVESVCEVKGELWERRLSVYLVDTTTEERDLWIHSLMADIGGELSSAA
;
A
#
# COMPACT_ATOMS: atom_id res chain seq x y z
N MET A 1 -7.69 -16.51 16.01
CA MET A 1 -8.59 -16.21 14.88
C MET A 1 -8.94 -14.76 15.08
N ASP A 2 -8.43 -13.93 14.20
CA ASP A 2 -8.37 -12.49 14.45
C ASP A 2 -9.38 -11.81 13.53
N TRP A 3 -10.07 -10.80 14.07
CA TRP A 3 -11.10 -10.06 13.35
C TRP A 3 -10.51 -8.74 12.86
N HIS A 4 -10.74 -8.40 11.59
CA HIS A 4 -10.32 -7.15 10.99
C HIS A 4 -11.51 -6.31 10.54
N ARG A 5 -11.32 -4.99 10.49
CA ARG A 5 -12.30 -4.08 9.90
C ARG A 5 -12.12 -4.13 8.38
N VAL A 6 -13.21 -4.37 7.67
CA VAL A 6 -13.18 -4.54 6.22
C VAL A 6 -14.23 -3.70 5.52
N GLN A 7 -13.91 -3.27 4.31
CA GLN A 7 -14.87 -2.71 3.36
C GLN A 7 -15.26 -3.80 2.36
N VAL A 8 -16.56 -4.04 2.18
CA VAL A 8 -17.04 -4.92 1.11
C VAL A 8 -16.86 -4.21 -0.23
N LYS A 9 -16.08 -4.83 -1.13
CA LYS A 9 -15.84 -4.31 -2.48
C LYS A 9 -16.73 -4.98 -3.53
N GLY A 10 -17.18 -6.21 -3.28
CA GLY A 10 -18.13 -6.91 -4.15
C GLY A 10 -18.61 -8.23 -3.58
N ILE A 11 -19.82 -8.65 -3.95
CA ILE A 11 -20.42 -9.93 -3.56
C ILE A 11 -20.51 -10.81 -4.80
N LEU A 12 -19.97 -12.02 -4.71
CA LEU A 12 -19.96 -13.00 -5.80
C LEU A 12 -21.14 -13.97 -5.65
N ALA A 13 -21.61 -14.50 -6.78
CA ALA A 13 -22.77 -15.40 -6.83
C ALA A 13 -22.60 -16.71 -6.03
N ASN A 14 -21.37 -17.14 -5.77
CA ASN A 14 -21.04 -18.35 -5.02
C ASN A 14 -20.98 -18.13 -3.49
N GLY A 15 -21.43 -16.98 -2.99
CA GLY A 15 -21.41 -16.65 -1.57
C GLY A 15 -20.04 -16.19 -1.03
N LEU A 16 -19.06 -16.01 -1.92
CA LEU A 16 -17.81 -15.32 -1.59
C LEU A 16 -18.01 -13.81 -1.68
N VAL A 17 -17.23 -13.08 -0.89
CA VAL A 17 -17.25 -11.62 -0.80
C VAL A 17 -15.82 -11.13 -0.94
N SER A 18 -15.59 -10.24 -1.90
CA SER A 18 -14.33 -9.50 -2.02
C SER A 18 -14.34 -8.37 -1.01
N VAL A 19 -13.31 -8.31 -0.18
CA VAL A 19 -13.17 -7.33 0.89
C VAL A 19 -11.80 -6.66 0.81
N PHE A 20 -11.72 -5.45 1.38
CA PHE A 20 -10.48 -4.71 1.59
C PHE A 20 -10.29 -4.50 3.09
N GLU A 21 -9.17 -4.95 3.64
CA GLU A 21 -8.82 -4.75 5.06
C GLU A 21 -8.39 -3.31 5.30
N LEU A 22 -9.20 -2.58 6.07
CA LEU A 22 -9.07 -1.13 6.24
C LEU A 22 -7.83 -0.71 7.03
N ASP A 23 -7.25 -1.63 7.79
CA ASP A 23 -6.09 -1.36 8.66
C ASP A 23 -4.78 -1.92 8.10
N TYR A 24 -4.85 -2.81 7.11
CA TYR A 24 -3.69 -3.50 6.52
C TYR A 24 -3.51 -3.26 5.02
N GLY A 25 -4.53 -2.72 4.33
CA GLY A 25 -4.44 -2.38 2.92
C GLY A 25 -4.49 -3.58 1.97
N LYS A 26 -4.97 -4.73 2.44
CA LYS A 26 -4.98 -6.00 1.70
C LYS A 26 -6.36 -6.30 1.10
N HIS A 27 -6.37 -6.84 -0.11
CA HIS A 27 -7.57 -7.44 -0.71
C HIS A 27 -7.66 -8.93 -0.38
N GLU A 28 -8.85 -9.36 0.03
CA GLU A 28 -9.12 -10.76 0.40
C GLU A 28 -10.44 -11.25 -0.19
N LEU A 29 -10.56 -12.58 -0.31
CA LEU A 29 -11.79 -13.25 -0.74
C LEU A 29 -12.28 -14.18 0.36
N VAL A 30 -13.36 -13.79 1.03
CA VAL A 30 -13.88 -14.49 2.22
C VAL A 30 -15.29 -15.02 2.00
N ARG A 31 -15.72 -15.99 2.82
CA ARG A 31 -17.13 -16.42 2.83
C ARG A 31 -17.99 -15.38 3.54
N SER A 32 -19.19 -15.14 3.04
CA SER A 32 -20.15 -14.22 3.68
C SER A 32 -20.46 -14.59 5.14
N THR A 33 -20.41 -15.88 5.49
CA THR A 33 -20.64 -16.38 6.86
C THR A 33 -19.58 -15.93 7.86
N PHE A 34 -18.40 -15.51 7.39
CA PHE A 34 -17.31 -14.97 8.21
C PHE A 34 -17.39 -13.45 8.37
N LEU A 35 -18.40 -12.79 7.80
CA LEU A 35 -18.62 -11.37 8.01
C LEU A 35 -19.60 -11.12 9.16
N ARG A 36 -19.38 -10.01 9.86
CA ARG A 36 -20.29 -9.46 10.87
C ARG A 36 -20.40 -7.95 10.66
N PRO A 37 -21.57 -7.34 10.92
CA PRO A 37 -21.69 -5.89 10.92
C PRO A 37 -20.69 -5.26 11.89
N LEU A 38 -19.96 -4.24 11.42
CA LEU A 38 -19.01 -3.50 12.26
C LEU A 38 -19.78 -2.60 13.22
N ILE A 39 -19.74 -2.90 14.53
CA ILE A 39 -20.40 -2.09 15.58
C ILE A 39 -19.66 -0.77 15.83
N GLU A 40 -20.33 0.21 16.44
CA GLU A 40 -19.86 1.60 16.56
C GLU A 40 -18.60 1.74 17.43
N GLU A 41 -18.44 0.89 18.43
CA GLU A 41 -17.30 0.86 19.35
C GLU A 41 -15.98 0.61 18.61
N PHE A 42 -16.03 -0.16 17.50
CA PHE A 42 -14.85 -0.45 16.66
C PHE A 42 -14.67 0.54 15.50
N ARG A 43 -15.50 1.58 15.40
CA ARG A 43 -15.39 2.63 14.37
C ARG A 43 -14.62 3.88 14.83
N GLN A 44 -14.31 3.98 16.12
CA GLN A 44 -13.70 5.19 16.70
C GLN A 44 -12.27 5.44 16.21
N LEU A 45 -11.51 4.38 15.93
CA LEU A 45 -10.16 4.49 15.37
C LEU A 45 -10.26 4.80 13.85
N PRO A 46 -9.57 5.81 13.30
CA PRO A 46 -9.46 5.98 11.86
C PRO A 46 -8.87 4.74 11.17
N PHE A 47 -9.13 4.54 9.88
CA PHE A 47 -8.51 3.46 9.12
C PHE A 47 -6.99 3.65 9.08
N GLN A 48 -6.25 2.58 9.39
CA GLN A 48 -4.79 2.68 9.56
C GLN A 48 -4.02 2.49 8.24
N ALA A 49 -4.59 1.78 7.27
CA ALA A 49 -3.97 1.67 5.96
C ALA A 49 -4.20 2.94 5.14
N ILE A 50 -3.10 3.60 4.77
CA ILE A 50 -3.12 4.80 3.93
C ILE A 50 -2.51 4.45 2.58
N THR A 51 -3.27 4.64 1.50
CA THR A 51 -2.78 4.47 0.14
C THR A 51 -1.70 5.52 -0.16
N ALA A 52 -0.55 5.07 -0.66
CA ALA A 52 0.55 5.95 -1.02
C ALA A 52 1.19 5.55 -2.36
N GLN A 53 1.93 6.49 -2.94
CA GLN A 53 2.79 6.29 -4.09
C GLN A 53 4.21 6.78 -3.77
N LEU A 54 5.21 6.16 -4.38
CA LEU A 54 6.61 6.54 -4.20
C LEU A 54 6.93 7.80 -5.01
N ALA A 55 7.27 8.87 -4.31
CA ALA A 55 7.74 10.13 -4.89
C ALA A 55 9.14 9.97 -5.51
N GLY A 56 9.54 10.91 -6.37
CA GLY A 56 10.87 10.92 -6.99
C GLY A 56 11.11 9.82 -8.03
N THR A 57 10.08 9.09 -8.45
CA THR A 57 10.16 8.11 -9.54
C THR A 57 9.47 8.64 -10.80
N THR A 58 10.05 8.38 -11.97
CA THR A 58 9.44 8.71 -13.27
C THR A 58 8.68 7.53 -13.88
N GLN A 59 8.79 6.36 -13.27
CA GLN A 59 8.19 5.12 -13.75
C GLN A 59 6.67 5.14 -13.56
N ARG A 60 5.96 4.95 -14.67
CA ARG A 60 4.48 4.85 -14.67
C ARG A 60 3.98 3.42 -14.62
N GLN A 61 4.83 2.46 -14.99
CA GLN A 61 4.56 1.04 -14.98
C GLN A 61 5.75 0.35 -14.32
N TRP A 62 5.45 -0.65 -13.51
CA TRP A 62 6.46 -1.42 -12.78
C TRP A 62 6.46 -2.85 -13.32
N SER A 63 7.65 -3.35 -13.64
CA SER A 63 7.80 -4.78 -13.95
C SER A 63 7.63 -5.62 -12.68
N GLU A 64 7.49 -6.93 -12.85
CA GLU A 64 7.42 -7.85 -11.71
C GLU A 64 8.72 -7.82 -10.89
N GLU A 65 9.87 -7.76 -11.57
CA GLU A 65 11.19 -7.66 -10.95
C GLU A 65 11.34 -6.38 -10.14
N ALA A 66 10.93 -5.23 -10.69
CA ALA A 66 10.95 -3.96 -9.99
C ALA A 66 10.01 -3.98 -8.76
N SER A 67 8.85 -4.62 -8.90
CA SER A 67 7.90 -4.78 -7.79
C SER A 67 8.45 -5.67 -6.67
N MET A 68 9.16 -6.75 -7.03
CA MET A 68 9.85 -7.61 -6.06
C MET A 68 11.00 -6.90 -5.36
N LEU A 69 11.82 -6.13 -6.09
CA LEU A 69 12.89 -5.35 -5.47
C LEU A 69 12.32 -4.36 -4.47
N PHE A 70 11.29 -3.58 -4.87
CA PHE A 70 10.62 -2.66 -3.97
C PHE A 70 10.14 -3.38 -2.71
N ARG A 71 9.44 -4.50 -2.86
CA ARG A 71 8.95 -5.32 -1.72
C ARG A 71 10.09 -5.72 -0.78
N ASN A 72 11.21 -6.22 -1.30
CA ASN A 72 12.37 -6.64 -0.50
C ASN A 72 12.93 -5.53 0.39
N HIS A 73 12.77 -4.27 0.00
CA HIS A 73 13.24 -3.11 0.74
C HIS A 73 12.21 -2.47 1.68
N VAL A 74 10.93 -2.82 1.57
CA VAL A 74 9.85 -2.16 2.34
C VAL A 74 9.00 -3.08 3.20
N GLU A 75 8.88 -4.35 2.82
CA GLU A 75 8.02 -5.31 3.51
C GLU A 75 8.58 -5.62 4.90
N ASP A 76 7.69 -5.62 5.91
CA ASP A 76 8.01 -5.87 7.33
C ASP A 76 9.13 -4.97 7.91
N ARG A 77 9.28 -3.76 7.38
CA ARG A 77 10.28 -2.79 7.82
C ARG A 77 9.65 -1.48 8.30
N ALA A 78 10.17 -0.96 9.40
CA ALA A 78 9.86 0.40 9.85
C ALA A 78 10.72 1.40 9.08
N LEU A 79 10.09 2.15 8.17
CA LEU A 79 10.75 3.16 7.35
C LEU A 79 10.32 4.57 7.78
N VAL A 80 11.17 5.55 7.47
CA VAL A 80 10.80 6.96 7.57
C VAL A 80 10.12 7.38 6.27
N ALA A 81 8.93 7.98 6.38
CA ALA A 81 8.21 8.53 5.24
C ALA A 81 8.25 10.07 5.27
N GLN A 82 8.82 10.68 4.23
CA GLN A 82 8.72 12.13 4.01
C GLN A 82 7.57 12.40 3.04
N VAL A 83 6.54 13.12 3.49
CA VAL A 83 5.39 13.45 2.66
C VAL A 83 5.75 14.57 1.67
N GLU A 84 5.65 14.27 0.38
CA GLU A 84 5.82 15.23 -0.70
C GLU A 84 4.50 15.97 -0.97
N SER A 85 3.40 15.21 -1.08
CA SER A 85 2.08 15.80 -1.34
C SER A 85 0.94 14.89 -0.87
N VAL A 86 -0.24 15.49 -0.73
CA VAL A 86 -1.50 14.81 -0.38
C VAL A 86 -2.49 15.05 -1.50
N CYS A 87 -3.00 13.99 -2.11
CA CYS A 87 -4.03 14.06 -3.14
C CYS A 87 -5.37 13.52 -2.61
N GLU A 88 -6.43 14.29 -2.79
CA GLU A 88 -7.79 13.81 -2.56
C GLU A 88 -8.27 13.01 -3.79
N VAL A 89 -8.77 11.80 -3.55
CA VAL A 89 -9.31 10.97 -4.63
C VAL A 89 -10.75 11.38 -4.92
N LYS A 90 -11.05 11.74 -6.17
CA LYS A 90 -12.40 12.12 -6.58
C LYS A 90 -13.33 10.90 -6.48
N GLY A 91 -14.36 10.99 -5.65
CA GLY A 91 -15.44 10.00 -5.57
C GLY A 91 -15.54 9.26 -4.23
N GLU A 92 -14.49 9.23 -3.41
CA GLU A 92 -14.51 8.68 -2.06
C GLU A 92 -14.00 9.74 -1.07
N LEU A 93 -14.89 10.34 -0.27
CA LEU A 93 -14.60 11.50 0.59
C LEU A 93 -13.51 11.24 1.66
N TRP A 94 -13.21 9.97 1.94
CA TRP A 94 -12.19 9.55 2.91
C TRP A 94 -10.90 9.06 2.25
N GLU A 95 -10.89 8.83 0.93
CA GLU A 95 -9.74 8.23 0.26
C GLU A 95 -8.73 9.33 -0.08
N ARG A 96 -7.63 9.32 0.67
CA ARG A 96 -6.46 10.17 0.43
C ARG A 96 -5.35 9.30 -0.13
N ARG A 97 -4.65 9.81 -1.15
CA ARG A 97 -3.43 9.20 -1.65
C ARG A 97 -2.25 10.12 -1.34
N LEU A 98 -1.27 9.60 -0.60
CA LEU A 98 -0.04 10.31 -0.30
C LEU A 98 0.99 10.09 -1.42
N SER A 99 1.76 11.11 -1.75
CA SER A 99 3.05 10.95 -2.45
C SER A 99 4.14 11.08 -1.40
N VAL A 100 4.97 10.04 -1.23
CA VAL A 100 5.96 9.98 -0.15
C VAL A 100 7.32 9.51 -0.65
N TYR A 101 8.39 10.07 -0.10
CA TYR A 101 9.70 9.43 -0.13
C TYR A 101 9.80 8.45 1.03
N LEU A 102 10.29 7.24 0.74
CA LEU A 102 10.60 6.25 1.76
C LEU A 102 12.11 6.17 1.96
N VAL A 103 12.53 6.16 3.22
CA VAL A 103 13.92 6.14 3.64
C VAL A 103 14.11 5.06 4.70
N ASP A 104 14.99 4.10 4.42
CA ASP A 104 15.48 3.15 5.42
C ASP A 104 16.64 3.81 6.17
N THR A 105 16.43 4.02 7.48
CA THR A 105 17.39 4.69 8.39
C THR A 105 18.00 3.69 9.38
N THR A 106 17.83 2.39 9.13
CA THR A 106 18.34 1.33 10.03
C THR A 106 19.86 1.15 9.93
N THR A 107 20.49 1.62 8.86
CA THR A 107 21.93 1.52 8.63
C THR A 107 22.68 2.74 9.18
N GLU A 108 23.71 2.51 10.01
CA GLU A 108 24.47 3.59 10.66
C GLU A 108 25.32 4.43 9.70
N GLU A 109 25.74 3.87 8.57
CA GLU A 109 26.67 4.52 7.64
C GLU A 109 25.99 5.53 6.70
N ARG A 110 24.74 5.24 6.29
CA ARG A 110 23.97 6.07 5.36
C ARG A 110 22.49 5.72 5.39
N ASP A 111 21.66 6.69 5.05
CA ASP A 111 20.25 6.46 4.78
C ASP A 111 20.04 5.88 3.38
N LEU A 112 19.19 4.86 3.25
CA LEU A 112 18.84 4.27 1.96
C LEU A 112 17.51 4.85 1.45
N TRP A 113 17.60 5.65 0.40
CA TRP A 113 16.44 6.26 -0.24
C TRP A 113 15.84 5.30 -1.27
N ILE A 114 14.64 4.78 -0.99
CA ILE A 114 14.04 3.71 -1.79
C ILE A 114 13.79 4.16 -3.24
N HIS A 115 13.41 5.42 -3.46
CA HIS A 115 13.19 5.95 -4.80
C HIS A 115 14.46 5.94 -5.67
N SER A 116 15.65 6.10 -5.08
CA SER A 116 16.92 6.04 -5.81
C SER A 116 17.23 4.61 -6.26
N LEU A 117 17.03 3.63 -5.38
CA LEU A 117 17.16 2.20 -5.71
C LEU A 117 16.23 1.79 -6.86
N MET A 118 15.01 2.35 -6.87
CA MET A 118 14.03 2.07 -7.90
C MET A 118 14.32 2.79 -9.23
N ALA A 119 15.07 3.89 -9.22
CA ALA A 119 15.44 4.62 -10.43
C ALA A 119 16.53 3.89 -11.24
N ASP A 120 17.48 3.24 -10.57
CA ASP A 120 18.64 2.59 -11.20
C ASP A 120 18.24 1.41 -12.12
N ILE A 121 17.18 0.67 -11.80
CA ILE A 121 16.64 -0.39 -12.67
C ILE A 121 16.11 0.16 -14.01
N GLY A 122 15.55 1.36 -13.99
CA GLY A 122 15.03 2.00 -15.21
C GLY A 122 16.12 2.28 -16.24
N GLY A 123 17.35 2.53 -15.79
CA GLY A 123 18.51 2.74 -16.64
C GLY A 123 19.00 1.46 -17.31
N GLU A 124 19.12 0.36 -16.55
CA GLU A 124 19.66 -0.90 -17.07
C GLU A 124 18.74 -1.55 -18.12
N LEU A 125 17.42 -1.51 -17.91
CA LEU A 125 16.44 -2.03 -18.87
C LEU A 125 16.35 -1.19 -20.16
N SER A 126 16.65 0.12 -20.08
CA SER A 126 16.70 1.00 -21.27
C SER A 126 17.96 0.77 -22.13
N SER A 127 19.01 0.18 -21.56
CA SER A 127 20.28 -0.09 -22.25
C SER A 127 20.33 -1.45 -22.94
N ALA A 128 19.34 -2.31 -22.68
CA ALA A 128 19.26 -3.68 -23.20
C ALA A 128 18.22 -3.86 -24.33
N ALA A 129 17.63 -2.76 -24.83
CA ALA A 129 16.63 -2.74 -25.90
C ALA A 129 17.16 -2.11 -27.19
#